data_AF-A0A248YPQ0-F1
#
_entry.id   AF-A0A248YPQ0-F1
#
_cell.length_a   1.000
_cell.length_b   1.000
_cell.length_c   1.000
_cell.angle_alpha   90.00
_cell.angle_beta   90.00
_cell.angle_gamma   90.00
#
_symmetry.space_group_name_H-M   'P 1'
#
loop_
_entity.id
_entity.type
_entity.pdbx_description
1 polymer ?
#
loop_
_entity_poly.entity_id
_entity_poly.type
_entity_poly.pdbx_seq_one_letter_code
_entity_poly.pdbx_strand_id
1 'polypeptide(L)'
;MADVWQGTNTAGRPPHEGVDDPTEPRGSTEQGVAALFTELLGRERVGVNDNFFALGGHSLLAARLVALVRTDFQVEMTLLDLFDGPTVAGVAAFVDRASDDPAEGGTL
;
A
#
# COMPACT_ATOMS: atom_id res chain seq x y z
N MET A 1 3.11 46.59 41.46
CA MET A 1 4.03 45.44 41.54
C MET A 1 3.22 44.23 41.07
N ALA A 2 3.05 44.07 39.75
CA ALA A 2 3.91 43.27 38.87
C ALA A 2 3.95 41.78 39.31
N ASP A 3 3.03 40.94 38.79
CA ASP A 3 3.31 39.93 37.76
C ASP A 3 2.05 39.07 37.49
N VAL A 4 2.09 38.20 36.48
CA VAL A 4 1.05 37.28 35.96
C VAL A 4 0.18 37.84 34.82
N TRP A 5 0.87 38.13 33.72
CA TRP A 5 0.38 37.82 32.38
C TRP A 5 0.60 36.32 32.15
N GLN A 6 -0.45 35.51 32.30
CA GLN A 6 -0.48 34.14 31.75
C GLN A 6 -1.69 34.03 30.84
N GLY A 7 -1.53 34.64 29.66
CA GLY A 7 -2.35 34.35 28.50
C GLY A 7 -1.96 32.99 27.91
N THR A 8 -2.94 32.39 27.23
CA THR A 8 -2.83 31.23 26.34
C THR A 8 -2.98 29.85 26.98
N ASN A 9 -4.24 29.45 27.12
CA ASN A 9 -4.77 28.37 26.28
C ASN A 9 -3.83 27.18 26.11
N THR A 10 -3.70 26.34 27.14
CA THR A 10 -3.35 24.95 26.92
C THR A 10 -4.59 24.28 26.34
N ALA A 11 -4.80 24.47 25.04
CA ALA A 11 -5.58 23.53 24.27
C ALA A 11 -5.02 22.16 24.64
N GLY A 12 -5.84 21.33 25.29
CA GLY A 12 -5.65 19.90 25.19
C GLY A 12 -5.64 19.64 23.70
N ARG A 13 -4.44 19.52 23.12
CA ARG A 13 -4.27 19.01 21.76
C ARG A 13 -5.16 17.77 21.74
N PRO A 14 -6.20 17.70 20.90
CA PRO A 14 -6.94 16.45 20.79
C PRO A 14 -5.87 15.35 20.58
N PRO A 15 -5.96 14.18 21.26
CA PRO A 15 -5.27 13.00 20.76
C PRO A 15 -5.66 12.98 19.29
N HIS A 16 -4.67 13.04 18.41
CA HIS A 16 -4.83 13.37 17.00
C HIS A 16 -5.91 12.42 16.52
N GLU A 17 -7.10 12.99 16.29
CA GLU A 17 -8.22 12.39 15.59
C GLU A 17 -7.62 11.51 14.53
N GLY A 18 -7.94 10.20 14.51
CA GLY A 18 -7.33 9.20 13.65
C GLY A 18 -6.96 9.78 12.30
N VAL A 19 -5.75 10.32 12.23
CA VAL A 19 -5.19 10.88 11.02
C VAL A 19 -4.77 9.60 10.39
N ASP A 20 -5.66 9.06 9.56
CA ASP A 20 -5.37 7.93 8.70
C ASP A 20 -3.92 8.11 8.25
N ASP A 21 -3.01 7.25 8.72
CA ASP A 21 -1.62 7.45 8.40
C ASP A 21 -1.57 7.39 6.86
N PRO A 22 -0.98 8.39 6.16
CA PRO A 22 -0.91 8.34 4.70
C PRO A 22 -0.11 7.11 4.22
N THR A 23 0.53 6.37 5.14
CA THR A 23 1.20 5.11 4.89
C THR A 23 0.35 3.86 5.21
N GLU A 24 -0.85 3.98 5.76
CA GLU A 24 -1.72 2.84 6.06
C GLU A 24 -2.58 2.41 4.86
N PRO A 25 -2.71 1.09 4.59
CA PRO A 25 -3.58 0.55 3.55
C PRO A 25 -5.06 0.89 3.81
N ARG A 26 -5.66 1.70 2.93
CA ARG A 26 -7.04 2.19 3.07
C ARG A 26 -8.06 1.33 2.32
N GLY A 27 -7.64 0.60 1.27
CA GLY A 27 -8.51 -0.27 0.48
C GLY A 27 -8.32 -1.77 0.73
N SER A 28 -9.33 -2.59 0.44
CA SER A 28 -9.23 -4.07 0.50
C SER A 28 -8.09 -4.60 -0.37
N THR A 29 -7.90 -4.01 -1.56
CA THR A 29 -6.79 -4.35 -2.47
C THR A 29 -5.44 -4.02 -1.84
N GLU A 30 -5.27 -2.80 -1.31
CA GLU A 30 -4.03 -2.40 -0.64
C GLU A 30 -3.73 -3.27 0.58
N GLN A 31 -4.73 -3.65 1.36
CA GLN A 31 -4.57 -4.53 2.51
C GLN A 31 -4.11 -5.92 2.10
N GLY A 32 -4.72 -6.51 1.05
CA GLY A 32 -4.30 -7.80 0.53
C GLY A 32 -2.88 -7.75 -0.03
N VAL A 33 -2.54 -6.71 -0.78
CA VAL A 33 -1.18 -6.51 -1.30
C VAL A 33 -0.17 -6.31 -0.16
N ALA A 34 -0.50 -5.50 0.86
CA ALA A 34 0.35 -5.30 2.02
C ALA A 34 0.60 -6.61 2.78
N ALA A 35 -0.44 -7.45 2.91
CA ALA A 35 -0.31 -8.78 3.51
C ALA A 35 0.68 -9.64 2.72
N LEU A 36 0.56 -9.71 1.39
CA LEU A 36 1.52 -10.43 0.54
C LEU A 36 2.96 -9.91 0.70
N PHE A 37 3.15 -8.60 0.80
CA PHE A 37 4.47 -8.00 1.03
C PHE A 37 5.03 -8.42 2.40
N THR A 38 4.22 -8.35 3.47
CA THR A 38 4.64 -8.76 4.81
C THR A 38 5.03 -10.24 4.87
N GLU A 39 4.26 -11.12 4.23
CA GLU A 39 4.54 -12.56 4.18
C GLU A 39 5.82 -12.88 3.38
N LEU A 40 6.04 -12.20 2.26
CA LEU A 40 7.21 -12.44 1.41
C LEU A 40 8.50 -11.86 1.98
N LEU A 41 8.42 -10.69 2.60
CA LEU A 41 9.57 -9.99 3.18
C LEU A 41 9.83 -10.39 4.64
N GLY A 42 8.91 -11.14 5.27
CA GLY A 42 9.00 -11.54 6.67
C GLY A 42 8.95 -10.37 7.63
N ARG A 43 8.12 -9.35 7.34
CA ARG A 43 8.02 -8.11 8.14
C ARG A 43 6.68 -8.04 8.85
N GLU A 44 6.66 -7.37 10.01
CA GLU A 44 5.42 -7.19 10.79
C GLU A 44 4.45 -6.19 10.14
N ARG A 45 4.98 -5.13 9.51
CA ARG A 45 4.19 -4.12 8.78
C ARG A 45 4.97 -3.59 7.58
N VAL A 46 4.21 -3.21 6.56
CA VAL A 46 4.67 -2.55 5.33
C VAL A 46 3.68 -1.41 5.05
N GLY A 47 4.19 -0.21 4.84
CA GLY A 47 3.40 0.96 4.46
C GLY A 47 3.05 0.97 2.97
N VAL A 48 2.01 1.71 2.59
CA VAL A 48 1.52 1.73 1.20
C VAL A 48 2.55 2.24 0.19
N ASN A 49 3.45 3.11 0.64
CA ASN A 49 4.51 3.72 -0.17
C ASN A 49 5.86 3.01 -0.03
N ASP A 50 5.93 1.93 0.76
CA ASP A 50 7.18 1.20 0.93
C ASP A 50 7.53 0.42 -0.33
N ASN A 51 8.74 0.64 -0.81
CA ASN A 51 9.25 -0.03 -2.00
C ASN A 51 9.71 -1.44 -1.66
N PHE A 52 9.14 -2.43 -2.34
CA PHE A 52 9.43 -3.86 -2.19
C PHE A 52 10.93 -4.17 -2.25
N PHE A 53 11.64 -3.60 -3.22
CA PHE A 53 13.08 -3.83 -3.41
C PHE A 53 13.91 -3.11 -2.35
N ALA A 54 13.47 -1.93 -1.90
CA ALA A 54 14.12 -1.20 -0.80
C ALA A 54 13.98 -1.93 0.54
N LEU A 55 12.89 -2.69 0.73
CA LEU A 55 12.65 -3.50 1.92
C LEU A 55 13.42 -4.83 1.94
N GLY A 56 14.18 -5.16 0.88
CA GLY A 56 14.94 -6.40 0.74
C GLY A 56 14.35 -7.41 -0.23
N GLY A 57 13.30 -7.04 -0.97
CA GLY A 57 12.74 -7.85 -2.06
C GLY A 57 13.75 -8.07 -3.18
N HIS A 58 13.78 -9.29 -3.71
CA HIS A 58 14.68 -9.69 -4.80
C HIS A 58 13.91 -10.45 -5.89
N SER A 59 14.55 -10.73 -7.03
CA SER A 59 13.88 -11.25 -8.24
C SER A 59 13.01 -12.48 -8.01
N LEU A 60 13.45 -13.43 -7.17
CA LEU A 60 12.65 -14.60 -6.82
C LEU A 60 11.41 -14.25 -5.99
N LEU A 61 11.52 -13.36 -4.99
CA LEU A 61 10.38 -12.90 -4.22
C LEU A 61 9.44 -12.04 -5.08
N ALA A 62 9.99 -11.23 -5.99
CA ALA A 62 9.21 -10.43 -6.92
C ALA A 62 8.41 -11.31 -7.90
N ALA A 63 9.03 -12.36 -8.46
CA ALA A 63 8.32 -13.33 -9.30
C ALA A 63 7.22 -14.06 -8.51
N ARG A 64 7.49 -14.41 -7.24
CA ARG A 64 6.49 -15.02 -6.35
C ARG A 64 5.35 -14.06 -6.04
N LEU A 65 5.65 -12.80 -5.75
CA LEU A 65 4.66 -11.74 -5.52
C LEU A 65 3.73 -11.59 -6.72
N VAL A 66 4.29 -11.48 -7.93
CA VAL A 66 3.50 -11.41 -9.16
C VAL A 66 2.58 -12.62 -9.29
N ALA A 67 3.08 -13.83 -9.09
CA ALA A 67 2.26 -15.04 -9.17
C ALA A 67 1.12 -15.06 -8.13
N LEU A 68 1.39 -14.60 -6.90
CA LEU A 68 0.39 -14.50 -5.84
C LEU A 68 -0.65 -13.44 -6.18
N VAL A 69 -0.24 -12.24 -6.58
CA VAL A 69 -1.17 -11.16 -6.98
C VAL A 69 -2.10 -11.61 -8.10
N ARG A 70 -1.56 -12.27 -9.13
CA ARG A 70 -2.37 -12.82 -10.23
C ARG A 70 -3.40 -13.84 -9.74
N THR A 71 -3.03 -14.67 -8.77
CA THR A 71 -3.90 -15.73 -8.24
C THR A 71 -4.96 -15.16 -7.29
N ASP A 72 -4.58 -14.28 -6.37
CA ASP A 72 -5.49 -13.73 -5.35
C ASP A 72 -6.48 -12.73 -5.96
N PHE A 73 -6.02 -11.89 -6.88
CA PHE A 73 -6.81 -10.81 -7.45
C PHE A 73 -7.32 -11.10 -8.87
N GLN A 74 -6.98 -12.25 -9.45
CA GLN A 74 -7.43 -12.67 -10.79
C GLN A 74 -7.05 -11.67 -11.91
N VAL A 75 -5.90 -10.99 -11.76
CA VAL A 75 -5.38 -10.03 -12.74
C VAL A 75 -4.17 -10.58 -13.49
N GLU A 76 -3.89 -10.04 -14.67
CA GLU A 76 -2.67 -10.35 -15.43
C GLU A 76 -1.58 -9.29 -15.17
N MET A 77 -0.82 -9.48 -14.09
CA MET A 77 0.34 -8.64 -13.77
C MET A 77 1.63 -9.27 -14.28
N THR A 78 2.54 -8.46 -14.83
CA THR A 78 3.89 -8.89 -15.20
C THR A 78 4.94 -8.39 -14.21
N LEU A 79 6.15 -8.94 -14.29
CA LEU A 79 7.28 -8.45 -13.50
C LEU A 79 7.63 -6.99 -13.86
N LEU A 80 7.41 -6.57 -15.10
CA LEU A 80 7.66 -5.20 -15.55
C LEU A 80 6.70 -4.21 -14.85
N ASP A 81 5.43 -4.59 -14.70
CA ASP A 81 4.44 -3.77 -13.98
C ASP A 81 4.83 -3.58 -12.51
N LEU A 82 5.35 -4.64 -11.87
CA LEU A 82 5.87 -4.54 -10.51
C LEU A 82 7.09 -3.61 -10.42
N PHE A 83 7.94 -3.56 -11.45
CA PHE A 83 9.09 -2.64 -11.48
C PHE A 83 8.68 -1.18 -11.70
N ASP A 84 7.56 -0.92 -12.39
CA ASP A 84 7.02 0.43 -12.60
C ASP A 84 6.44 1.02 -11.32
N GLY A 85 5.70 0.19 -10.55
CA GLY A 85 5.12 0.57 -9.26
C GLY A 85 5.46 -0.43 -8.14
N PRO A 86 6.72 -0.48 -7.65
CA PRO A 86 7.18 -1.48 -6.68
C PRO A 86 6.71 -1.19 -5.24
N THR A 87 5.55 -0.58 -5.07
CA THR A 87 4.95 -0.25 -3.78
C THR A 87 3.59 -0.92 -3.65
N VAL A 88 3.10 -1.05 -2.42
CA VAL A 88 1.75 -1.59 -2.18
C VAL A 88 0.69 -0.76 -2.90
N ALA A 89 0.77 0.57 -2.85
CA ALA A 89 -0.13 1.46 -3.57
C ALA A 89 -0.04 1.30 -5.09
N GLY A 90 1.18 1.13 -5.64
CA GLY A 90 1.39 0.93 -7.08
C GLY A 90 0.78 -0.37 -7.58
N VAL A 91 1.02 -1.46 -6.85
CA VAL A 91 0.46 -2.79 -7.17
C VAL A 91 -1.06 -2.77 -6.99
N ALA A 92 -1.59 -2.20 -5.92
CA ALA A 92 -3.03 -2.09 -5.70
C ALA A 92 -3.71 -1.27 -6.80
N ALA A 93 -3.15 -0.11 -7.18
CA ALA A 93 -3.66 0.69 -8.28
C ALA A 93 -3.60 -0.03 -9.64
N PHE A 94 -2.64 -0.94 -9.85
CA PHE A 94 -2.65 -1.81 -11.03
C PHE A 94 -3.81 -2.81 -10.96
N VAL A 95 -3.97 -3.50 -9.82
CA VAL A 95 -5.04 -4.47 -9.61
C VAL A 95 -6.41 -3.84 -9.77
N ASP A 96 -6.64 -2.68 -9.17
CA ASP A 96 -7.91 -1.97 -9.24
C ASP A 96 -8.23 -1.56 -10.69
N ARG A 97 -7.24 -1.06 -11.45
CA ARG A 97 -7.41 -0.75 -12.87
C ARG A 97 -7.67 -1.99 -13.72
N ALA A 98 -6.94 -3.08 -13.48
CA ALA A 98 -7.12 -4.34 -14.21
C ALA A 98 -8.45 -5.05 -13.86
N SER A 99 -9.00 -4.77 -12.68
CA SER A 99 -10.31 -5.27 -12.24
C SER A 99 -11.46 -4.39 -12.73
N ASP A 100 -11.22 -3.08 -12.90
CA ASP A 100 -12.17 -2.12 -13.46
C ASP A 100 -12.26 -2.21 -14.98
N ASP A 101 -11.25 -2.75 -15.67
CA ASP A 101 -11.31 -3.05 -17.10
C ASP A 101 -12.28 -4.23 -17.32
N PRO A 102 -13.55 -3.98 -17.71
CA PRO A 102 -14.43 -5.06 -18.07
C PRO A 102 -13.91 -5.53 -19.42
N ALA A 103 -13.43 -6.77 -19.49
CA ALA A 103 -13.03 -7.41 -20.73
C ALA A 103 -14.18 -7.38 -21.76
N GLU A 104 -14.33 -6.27 -22.47
CA GLU A 104 -15.29 -6.03 -23.53
C GLU A 104 -14.51 -6.04 -24.85
N GLY A 105 -14.64 -7.15 -25.61
CA GLY A 105 -14.31 -7.17 -27.03
C GLY A 105 -13.43 -8.33 -27.50
N GLY A 106 -14.01 -9.53 -27.55
CA GLY A 106 -13.34 -10.70 -28.14
C GLY A 106 -14.30 -11.77 -28.64
N THR A 107 -15.41 -11.39 -29.28
CA THR A 107 -16.08 -12.27 -30.24
C THR A 107 -15.15 -12.48 -31.42
N LEU A 108 -14.73 -13.72 -31.67
CA LEU A 108 -14.48 -14.28 -33.00
C LEU A 108 -14.72 -15.79 -32.98
#